data_AF-A0A822YF73-F1
#
_entry.id   AF-A0A822YF73-F1
#
_cell.length_a   1.000
_cell.length_b   1.000
_cell.length_c   1.000
_cell.angle_alpha   90.00
_cell.angle_beta   90.00
_cell.angle_gamma   90.00
#
_symmetry.space_group_name_H-M   'P 1'
#
loop_
_entity.id
_entity.type
_entity.pdbx_description
1 polymer ?
#
loop_
_entity_poly.entity_id
_entity_poly.type
_entity_poly.pdbx_seq_one_letter_code
_entity_poly.pdbx_strand_id
1 'polypeptide(L)'
;MVEALVRFCLNKVDSLLREQVKQPKGVKEDIRELRNELDSIRAFLKEADSRKESDKGVKAWMEQVRDVAFDIEDILDEFVLEVK
;
A
#
# COMPACT_ATOMS: atom_id res chain seq x y z
N MET A 1 -2.31 -3.62 13.20
CA MET A 1 -2.47 -2.17 12.93
C MET A 1 -1.90 -1.81 11.57
N VAL A 2 -0.61 -2.10 11.32
CA VAL A 2 0.06 -1.81 10.05
C VAL A 2 -0.59 -2.53 8.86
N GLU A 3 -1.01 -3.79 9.03
CA GLU A 3 -1.74 -4.55 7.98
C GLU A 3 -3.01 -3.84 7.50
N ALA A 4 -3.76 -3.22 8.42
CA ALA A 4 -4.99 -2.52 8.09
C ALA A 4 -4.73 -1.27 7.24
N LEU A 5 -3.63 -0.56 7.50
CA LEU A 5 -3.20 0.60 6.73
C LEU A 5 -2.77 0.21 5.31
N VAL A 6 -1.96 -0.85 5.17
CA VAL A 6 -1.58 -1.39 3.86
C VAL A 6 -2.81 -1.87 3.08
N ARG A 7 -3.76 -2.52 3.76
CA ARG A 7 -5.04 -2.93 3.16
C ARG A 7 -5.86 -1.73 2.69
N PHE A 8 -5.83 -0.62 3.43
CA PHE A 8 -6.52 0.60 3.02
C PHE A 8 -5.91 1.18 1.73
N CYS A 9 -4.58 1.27 1.65
CA CYS A 9 -3.87 1.67 0.42
C CYS A 9 -4.22 0.77 -0.77
N LEU A 10 -4.26 -0.55 -0.56
CA LEU A 10 -4.68 -1.51 -1.59
C LEU A 10 -6.09 -1.21 -2.14
N ASN A 11 -7.04 -0.88 -1.27
CA ASN A 11 -8.40 -0.55 -1.69
C ASN A 11 -8.44 0.73 -2.54
N LYS A 12 -7.66 1.76 -2.18
CA LYS A 12 -7.52 2.99 -2.96
C LYS A 12 -6.93 2.73 -4.35
N VAL A 13 -5.83 1.98 -4.41
CA VAL A 13 -5.19 1.56 -5.67
C VAL A 13 -6.15 0.76 -6.54
N ASP A 14 -6.88 -0.18 -5.94
CA ASP A 14 -7.93 -0.94 -6.60
C ASP A 14 -9.05 -0.06 -7.17
N SER A 15 -9.41 1.04 -6.47
CA SER A 15 -10.37 2.02 -6.98
C SER A 15 -9.83 2.74 -8.21
N LEU A 16 -8.59 3.25 -8.13
CA LEU A 16 -7.93 3.95 -9.23
C LEU A 16 -7.79 3.09 -10.50
N LEU A 17 -7.54 1.79 -10.33
CA LEU A 17 -7.46 0.85 -11.46
C LEU A 17 -8.82 0.52 -12.07
N ARG A 18 -9.90 0.58 -11.28
CA ARG A 18 -11.28 0.36 -11.75
C ARG A 18 -11.88 1.60 -12.39
N GLU A 19 -11.58 2.76 -11.86
CA GLU A 19 -12.00 4.02 -12.43
C GLU A 19 -11.40 4.15 -13.83
N GLN A 20 -12.23 4.45 -14.83
CA GLN A 20 -11.79 4.67 -16.21
C GLN A 20 -11.09 6.03 -16.35
N VAL A 21 -10.18 6.33 -15.43
CA VAL A 21 -9.40 7.54 -15.48
C VAL A 21 -8.58 7.52 -16.77
N LYS A 22 -8.60 8.63 -17.50
CA LYS A 22 -7.76 8.87 -18.68
C LYS A 22 -6.31 9.13 -18.25
N GLN A 23 -5.72 8.16 -17.55
CA GLN A 23 -4.30 8.18 -17.22
C GLN A 23 -3.48 7.68 -18.40
N PRO A 24 -2.26 8.23 -18.62
CA PRO A 24 -1.27 7.66 -19.52
C PRO A 24 -1.05 6.18 -19.21
N LYS A 25 -0.72 5.39 -20.24
CA LYS A 25 -0.52 3.93 -20.08
C LYS A 25 0.53 3.60 -19.02
N GLY A 26 1.64 4.34 -18.98
CA GLY A 26 2.72 4.16 -17.99
C GLY A 26 2.23 4.33 -16.56
N VAL A 27 1.45 5.37 -16.27
CA VAL A 27 0.87 5.59 -14.93
C VAL A 27 -0.03 4.42 -14.50
N LYS A 28 -0.78 3.81 -15.43
CA LYS A 28 -1.57 2.61 -15.11
C LYS A 28 -0.72 1.36 -14.88
N GLU A 29 0.49 1.29 -15.43
CA GLU A 29 1.45 0.22 -15.15
C GLU A 29 2.06 0.44 -13.76
N ASP A 30 2.51 1.66 -13.45
CA ASP A 30 3.04 2.02 -12.12
C ASP A 30 2.04 1.74 -10.99
N ILE A 31 0.76 2.10 -11.17
CA ILE A 31 -0.29 1.82 -10.17
C ILE A 31 -0.51 0.29 -9.99
N ARG A 32 -0.34 -0.52 -11.04
CA ARG A 32 -0.42 -1.99 -10.92
C ARG A 32 0.79 -2.56 -10.21
N GLU A 33 1.98 -2.01 -10.44
CA GLU A 33 3.20 -2.41 -9.74
C GLU A 33 3.08 -2.12 -8.24
N LEU A 34 2.68 -0.89 -7.89
CA LEU A 34 2.40 -0.49 -6.51
C LEU A 34 1.40 -1.44 -5.82
N ARG A 35 0.33 -1.83 -6.53
CA ARG A 35 -0.63 -2.81 -6.02
C ARG A 35 0.02 -4.14 -5.65
N ASN A 36 0.90 -4.66 -6.51
CA ASN A 36 1.55 -5.95 -6.31
C ASN A 36 2.54 -5.91 -5.14
N GLU A 37 3.25 -4.79 -4.97
CA GLU A 37 4.14 -4.57 -3.83
C GLU A 37 3.36 -4.51 -2.52
N LEU A 38 2.27 -3.72 -2.47
CA LEU A 38 1.42 -3.62 -1.29
C LEU A 38 0.78 -4.98 -0.92
N ASP A 39 0.40 -5.80 -1.91
CA ASP A 39 -0.15 -7.13 -1.64
C ASP A 39 0.90 -8.08 -1.05
N SER A 40 2.15 -7.99 -1.54
CA SER A 40 3.29 -8.73 -1.01
C SER A 40 3.61 -8.31 0.43
N ILE A 41 3.64 -7.00 0.71
CA ILE A 41 3.83 -6.46 2.06
C ILE A 41 2.71 -6.94 2.99
N ARG A 42 1.45 -6.91 2.55
CA ARG A 42 0.30 -7.39 3.34
C ARG A 42 0.43 -8.88 3.69
N ALA A 43 0.86 -9.71 2.74
CA ALA A 43 1.08 -11.13 2.99
C ALA A 43 2.15 -11.34 4.06
N PHE A 44 3.26 -10.60 3.98
CA PHE A 44 4.34 -10.65 4.96
C PHE A 44 3.90 -10.19 6.36
N LEU A 45 3.13 -9.10 6.45
CA LEU A 45 2.58 -8.61 7.72
C LEU A 45 1.65 -9.62 8.39
N LYS A 46 0.83 -10.36 7.62
CA LYS A 46 -0.01 -11.43 8.17
C LYS A 46 0.82 -12.57 8.74
N GLU A 47 1.93 -12.91 8.10
CA GLU A 47 2.85 -13.93 8.58
C GLU A 47 3.57 -13.47 9.86
N ALA A 48 4.05 -12.23 9.88
CA ALA A 48 4.67 -11.60 11.06
C ALA A 48 3.72 -11.57 12.27
N ASP A 49 2.48 -11.11 12.09
CA ASP A 49 1.46 -11.10 13.14
C ASP A 49 1.15 -12.51 13.68
N SER A 50 1.19 -13.53 12.80
CA SER A 50 0.94 -14.92 13.20
C SER A 50 2.05 -15.53 14.07
N ARG A 51 3.28 -15.00 13.96
CA ARG A 51 4.47 -15.54 14.63
C ARG A 51 4.68 -15.02 16.06
N LYS A 52 3.76 -14.22 16.62
CA LYS A 52 3.89 -13.57 17.96
C LYS A 52 5.31 -13.01 18.16
N GLU A 53 5.66 -12.05 17.31
CA GLU A 53 7.06 -11.62 17.18
C GLU A 53 7.58 -10.85 18.39
N SER A 54 8.60 -11.44 19.00
CA SER A 54 9.49 -10.81 19.99
C SER A 54 10.79 -10.33 19.33
N ASP A 55 10.89 -10.42 18.00
CA ASP A 55 12.08 -10.03 17.24
C ASP A 55 12.10 -8.51 17.02
N LYS A 56 13.16 -7.86 17.54
CA LYS A 56 13.36 -6.42 17.42
C LYS A 56 13.50 -5.96 15.96
N GLY A 57 14.07 -6.81 15.10
CA GLY A 57 14.24 -6.53 13.68
C GLY A 57 12.90 -6.47 12.96
N VAL A 58 11.99 -7.41 13.24
CA VAL A 58 10.67 -7.37 12.59
C VAL A 58 9.83 -6.20 13.11
N LYS A 59 9.95 -5.86 14.40
CA LYS A 59 9.33 -4.64 14.92
C LYS A 59 9.81 -3.38 14.20
N ALA A 60 11.12 -3.22 14.01
CA ALA A 60 11.69 -2.07 13.29
C ALA A 60 11.28 -2.05 11.81
N TRP A 61 11.17 -3.21 11.16
CA TRP A 61 10.67 -3.31 9.80
C TRP A 61 9.19 -2.92 9.69
N MET A 62 8.34 -3.37 10.62
CA MET A 62 6.93 -2.97 10.67
C MET A 62 6.73 -1.47 10.88
N GLU A 63 7.61 -0.81 11.63
CA GLU A 63 7.61 0.64 11.80
C GLU A 63 7.91 1.34 10.46
N GLN A 64 8.94 0.90 9.72
CA GLN A 64 9.25 1.43 8.38
C GLN A 64 8.10 1.22 7.39
N VAL A 65 7.48 0.03 7.39
CA VAL A 65 6.33 -0.26 6.53
C VAL A 65 5.15 0.66 6.85
N ARG A 66 4.95 1.00 8.13
CA ARG A 66 3.90 1.94 8.52
C ARG A 66 4.17 3.32 7.93
N ASP A 67 5.38 3.83 8.07
CA ASP A 67 5.74 5.17 7.59
C ASP A 67 5.56 5.26 6.07
N VAL A 68 6.06 4.27 5.32
CA VAL A 68 5.88 4.18 3.86
C VAL A 68 4.40 4.06 3.47
N ALA A 69 3.60 3.33 4.25
CA ALA A 69 2.17 3.20 3.95
C ALA A 69 1.41 4.53 4.17
N PHE A 70 1.84 5.38 5.11
CA PHE A 70 1.29 6.73 5.23
C PHE A 70 1.70 7.61 4.05
N ASP A 71 2.97 7.56 3.64
CA ASP A 71 3.42 8.31 2.46
C ASP A 71 2.63 7.91 1.20
N ILE A 72 2.38 6.61 1.01
CA ILE A 72 1.55 6.10 -0.08
C ILE A 72 0.10 6.58 0.05
N GLU A 73 -0.46 6.57 1.26
CA GLU A 73 -1.82 7.04 1.50
C GLU A 73 -2.00 8.50 1.06
N ASP A 74 -1.07 9.37 1.45
CA ASP A 74 -1.05 10.79 1.14
C ASP A 74 -0.90 11.02 -0.37
N ILE A 75 0.04 10.32 -1.02
CA ILE A 75 0.25 10.40 -2.47
C ILE A 75 -1.01 9.95 -3.24
N LEU A 76 -1.67 8.89 -2.79
CA LEU A 76 -2.90 8.40 -3.43
C LEU A 76 -4.05 9.38 -3.25
N ASP A 77 -4.16 10.06 -2.10
CA ASP A 77 -5.18 11.10 -1.89
C ASP A 77 -4.92 12.32 -2.76
N GLU A 78 -3.67 12.79 -2.85
CA GLU A 78 -3.28 13.87 -3.76
C GLU A 78 -3.60 13.50 -5.21
N PHE A 79 -3.26 12.28 -5.64
CA PHE A 79 -3.57 11.78 -6.98
C PHE A 79 -5.07 11.76 -7.27
N VAL A 80 -5.91 11.35 -6.31
CA VAL A 80 -7.37 11.37 -6.49
C VAL A 80 -7.92 12.80 -6.56
N LEU A 81 -7.33 13.75 -5.85
CA LEU A 81 -7.74 15.16 -5.89
C LEU A 81 -7.35 15.84 -7.20
N GLU A 82 -6.14 15.62 -7.71
CA GLU A 82 -5.64 16.18 -8.98
C GLU A 82 -6.35 15.59 -10.21
N VAL A 83 -6.90 14.39 -10.09
CA VAL A 83 -7.56 13.66 -11.18
C VAL A 83 -9.05 13.98 -11.32
N LYS A 84 -9.66 14.63 -10.32
CA LYS A 84 -11.04 15.13 -10.36
C LYS A 84 -11.13 16.48 -11.08
#